data_AF-A0A944Q5H1-F1
#
_entry.id   AF-A0A944Q5H1-F1
#
_cell.length_a   1.000
_cell.length_b   1.000
_cell.length_c   1.000
_cell.angle_alpha   90.00
_cell.angle_beta   90.00
_cell.angle_gamma   90.00
#
_symmetry.space_group_name_H-M   'P 1'
#
loop_
_entity.id
_entity.type
_entity.pdbx_description
1 polymer ?
#
loop_
_entity_poly.entity_id
_entity_poly.type
_entity_poly.pdbx_seq_one_letter_code
_entity_poly.pdbx_strand_id
1 'polypeptide(L)'
;MPAGHPLRDTVREAHAAANGGVRERGAPYGSDLRLYAAAGTPTLQYGPGDIRHGHSARERVTLPEIVEVARTFVLAVLRTVGTK
;
A
#
# COMPACT_ATOMS: atom_id res chain seq x y z
N MET A 1 -11.08 -2.98 4.61
CA MET A 1 -11.06 -3.95 3.50
C MET A 1 -12.10 -5.02 3.77
N PRO A 2 -13.05 -5.28 2.84
CA PRO A 2 -13.96 -6.42 2.97
C PRO A 2 -13.19 -7.73 3.07
N ALA A 3 -13.65 -8.64 3.94
CA ALA A 3 -13.05 -9.97 4.06
C ALA A 3 -13.15 -10.72 2.72
N GLY A 4 -12.07 -11.38 2.32
CA GLY A 4 -12.01 -12.14 1.07
C GLY A 4 -11.82 -11.32 -0.21
N HIS A 5 -11.74 -9.98 -0.14
CA HIS A 5 -11.47 -9.18 -1.34
C HIS A 5 -10.01 -9.37 -1.81
N PRO A 6 -9.74 -9.62 -3.11
CA PRO A 6 -8.42 -10.00 -3.60
C PRO A 6 -7.35 -8.91 -3.43
N LEU A 7 -7.73 -7.63 -3.41
CA LEU A 7 -6.79 -6.50 -3.31
C LEU A 7 -5.76 -6.63 -2.19
N ARG A 8 -6.17 -7.11 -1.00
CA ARG A 8 -5.26 -7.33 0.13
C ARG A 8 -4.16 -8.33 -0.23
N ASP A 9 -4.58 -9.48 -0.75
CA ASP A 9 -3.70 -10.61 -1.02
C ASP A 9 -2.80 -10.30 -2.23
N THR A 10 -3.35 -9.66 -3.28
CA THR A 10 -2.57 -9.15 -4.41
C THR A 10 -1.43 -8.25 -3.98
N VAL A 11 -1.69 -7.26 -3.11
CA VAL A 11 -0.64 -6.33 -2.66
C VAL A 11 0.36 -7.03 -1.75
N ARG A 12 -0.10 -7.89 -0.83
CA ARG A 12 0.80 -8.66 0.05
C ARG A 12 1.74 -9.56 -0.75
N GLU A 13 1.22 -10.28 -1.74
CA GLU A 13 2.00 -11.17 -2.59
C GLU A 13 2.90 -10.41 -3.57
N ALA A 14 2.49 -9.23 -4.02
CA ALA A 14 3.33 -8.38 -4.86
C ALA A 14 4.53 -7.85 -4.06
N HIS A 15 4.29 -7.43 -2.81
CA HIS A 15 5.35 -7.01 -1.91
C HIS A 15 6.30 -8.17 -1.58
N ALA A 16 5.73 -9.34 -1.24
CA ALA A 16 6.48 -10.56 -1.00
C ALA A 16 7.44 -10.91 -2.14
N ALA A 17 6.95 -10.83 -3.38
CA ALA A 17 7.76 -11.14 -4.55
C ALA A 17 8.84 -10.09 -4.85
N ALA A 18 8.57 -8.80 -4.59
CA ALA A 18 9.50 -7.72 -4.89
C ALA A 18 10.57 -7.49 -3.81
N ASN A 19 10.18 -7.64 -2.53
CA ASN A 19 10.92 -7.10 -1.38
C ASN A 19 10.99 -8.06 -0.19
N GLY A 20 10.28 -9.20 -0.21
CA GLY A 20 10.12 -10.09 0.95
C GLY A 20 8.88 -9.77 1.79
N GLY A 21 8.78 -10.32 3.01
CA GLY A 21 7.54 -10.25 3.80
C GLY A 21 7.22 -8.85 4.36
N VAL A 22 5.93 -8.49 4.43
CA VAL A 22 5.42 -7.28 5.09
C VAL A 22 4.47 -7.62 6.24
N ARG A 23 4.44 -6.76 7.25
CA ARG A 23 3.48 -6.84 8.35
C ARG A 23 2.30 -5.91 8.11
N GLU A 24 1.10 -6.47 8.04
CA GLU A 24 -0.14 -5.70 7.95
C GLU A 24 -0.50 -5.05 9.30
N ARG A 25 -1.00 -3.81 9.25
CA ARG A 25 -1.34 -2.97 10.41
C ARG A 25 -2.55 -2.09 10.12
N GLY A 26 -3.25 -1.68 11.18
CA GLY A 26 -4.16 -0.54 11.11
C GLY A 26 -3.37 0.77 11.13
N ALA A 27 -3.87 1.78 10.41
CA ALA A 27 -3.34 3.13 10.43
C ALA A 27 -4.19 3.99 11.40
N PRO A 28 -3.60 4.64 12.43
CA PRO A 28 -4.34 5.47 13.38
C PRO A 28 -4.64 6.89 12.86
N TYR A 29 -4.36 7.17 11.58
CA TYR A 29 -4.48 8.49 10.96
C TYR A 29 -5.56 8.51 9.87
N GLY A 30 -6.08 9.70 9.60
CA GLY A 30 -7.07 9.94 8.56
C GLY A 30 -6.51 9.75 7.16
N SER A 31 -7.34 9.23 6.26
CA SER A 31 -7.04 9.03 4.84
C SER A 31 -8.35 8.94 4.06
N ASP A 32 -8.33 9.28 2.77
CA ASP A 32 -9.49 9.17 1.87
C ASP A 32 -10.03 7.74 1.76
N LEU A 33 -9.23 6.75 2.18
CA LEU A 33 -9.64 5.37 2.36
C LEU A 33 -10.96 5.22 3.13
N ARG A 34 -11.20 6.05 4.15
CA ARG A 34 -12.48 6.01 4.89
C ARG A 34 -13.66 6.36 3.98
N LEU A 35 -13.50 7.34 3.10
CA LEU A 35 -14.53 7.79 2.17
C LEU A 35 -14.77 6.74 1.08
N TYR A 36 -13.71 6.21 0.49
CA TYR A 36 -13.81 5.13 -0.49
C TYR A 36 -14.46 3.87 0.09
N ALA A 37 -14.07 3.48 1.31
CA ALA A 37 -14.68 2.34 1.99
C ALA A 37 -16.16 2.57 2.29
N ALA A 38 -16.55 3.78 2.71
CA ALA A 38 -17.96 4.13 2.94
C ALA A 38 -18.79 4.10 1.64
N ALA A 39 -18.16 4.39 0.50
CA ALA A 39 -18.77 4.25 -0.82
C ALA A 39 -18.73 2.81 -1.39
N GLY A 40 -18.28 1.82 -0.60
CA GLY A 40 -18.21 0.42 -1.02
C GLY A 40 -17.02 0.09 -1.92
N THR A 41 -16.06 1.00 -2.10
CA THR A 41 -14.83 0.74 -2.87
C THR A 41 -13.79 0.03 -2.00
N PRO A 42 -13.32 -1.18 -2.37
CA PRO A 42 -12.26 -1.88 -1.66
C PRO A 42 -10.96 -1.08 -1.70
N THR A 43 -10.40 -0.76 -0.54
CA THR A 43 -9.23 0.13 -0.44
C THR A 43 -8.31 -0.22 0.72
N LEU A 44 -7.00 -0.05 0.53
CA LEU A 44 -5.94 -0.25 1.51
C LEU A 44 -4.89 0.86 1.42
N GLN A 45 -4.16 1.09 2.51
CA GLN A 45 -3.05 2.05 2.56
C GLN A 45 -1.75 1.27 2.33
N TYR A 46 -0.96 1.67 1.34
CA TYR A 46 0.35 1.09 1.09
C TYR A 46 1.27 2.18 0.55
N GLY A 47 2.43 2.35 1.18
CA GLY A 47 3.36 3.43 0.83
C GLY A 47 4.59 3.42 1.72
N PRO A 48 5.59 4.23 1.37
CA PRO A 48 6.89 4.27 2.04
C PRO A 48 6.82 5.13 3.30
N GLY A 49 7.86 4.99 4.13
CA GLY A 49 8.13 5.89 5.23
C GLY A 49 7.37 5.60 6.51
N ASP A 50 7.55 6.52 7.44
CA ASP A 50 7.07 6.41 8.80
C ASP A 50 6.21 7.61 9.14
N ILE A 51 4.98 7.35 9.55
CA ILE A 51 4.01 8.38 9.92
C ILE A 51 4.52 9.31 11.03
N ARG A 52 5.44 8.85 11.87
CA ARG A 52 6.07 9.68 12.92
C ARG A 52 6.80 10.91 12.36
N HIS A 53 7.15 10.90 11.07
CA HIS A 53 7.76 12.05 10.39
C HIS A 53 6.75 12.93 9.65
N GLY A 54 5.51 12.47 9.46
CA GLY A 54 4.48 13.22 8.75
C GLY A 54 4.14 14.52 9.46
N HIS A 55 3.83 15.56 8.68
CA HIS A 55 3.50 16.89 9.20
C HIS A 55 4.61 17.49 10.08
N SER A 56 5.86 17.16 9.79
CA SER A 56 7.02 17.70 10.49
C SER A 56 7.99 18.38 9.53
N ALA A 57 8.82 19.28 10.03
CA ALA A 57 9.91 19.89 9.24
C ALA A 57 10.96 18.86 8.75
N ARG A 58 10.91 17.61 9.25
CA ARG A 58 11.79 16.50 8.87
C ARG A 58 11.04 15.37 8.15
N GLU A 59 9.90 15.70 7.55
CA GLU A 59 9.15 14.78 6.70
C GLU A 59 10.06 14.23 5.60
N ARG A 60 10.19 12.90 5.56
CA ARG A 60 11.12 12.22 4.67
C ARG A 60 10.75 10.76 4.49
N VAL A 61 11.26 10.22 3.41
CA VAL A 61 11.31 8.80 3.08
C VAL A 61 12.71 8.49 2.54
N THR A 62 13.11 7.24 2.57
CA THR A 62 14.36 6.82 1.93
C THR A 62 14.11 6.48 0.45
N LEU A 63 15.13 6.68 -0.39
CA LEU A 63 15.03 6.28 -1.80
C LEU A 63 14.82 4.77 -2.00
N PRO A 64 15.44 3.86 -1.21
CA PRO A 64 15.12 2.44 -1.27
C PRO A 64 13.64 2.13 -1.02
N GLU A 65 13.01 2.73 0.01
CA GLU A 65 11.57 2.51 0.28
C GLU A 65 10.69 2.94 -0.90
N ILE A 66 11.05 4.02 -1.59
CA ILE A 66 10.34 4.45 -2.81
C ILE A 66 10.44 3.39 -3.90
N VAL A 67 11.64 2.85 -4.14
CA VAL A 67 11.86 1.80 -5.15
C VAL A 67 11.12 0.51 -4.79
N GLU A 68 11.13 0.11 -3.53
CA GLU A 68 10.41 -1.07 -3.03
C GLU A 68 8.90 -0.94 -3.23
N VAL A 69 8.34 0.21 -2.91
CA VAL A 69 6.91 0.52 -3.12
C VAL A 69 6.58 0.53 -4.60
N ALA A 70 7.41 1.17 -5.44
CA ALA A 70 7.21 1.22 -6.87
C ALA A 70 7.20 -0.18 -7.50
N ARG A 71 8.14 -1.06 -7.13
CA ARG A 71 8.18 -2.46 -7.60
C ARG A 71 6.92 -3.23 -7.22
N THR A 72 6.49 -3.09 -5.96
CA THR A 72 5.25 -3.72 -5.49
C THR A 72 4.03 -3.22 -6.26
N PHE A 73 3.94 -1.90 -6.47
CA PHE A 73 2.83 -1.28 -7.17
C PHE A 73 2.76 -1.75 -8.63
N VAL A 74 3.89 -1.79 -9.33
CA VAL A 74 3.98 -2.32 -10.70
C VAL A 74 3.51 -3.78 -10.74
N LEU A 75 4.03 -4.65 -9.86
CA LEU A 75 3.61 -6.06 -9.85
C LEU A 75 2.13 -6.23 -9.51
N ALA A 76 1.59 -5.43 -8.58
CA ALA A 76 0.17 -5.47 -8.25
C ALA A 76 -0.68 -5.08 -9.48
N VAL A 77 -0.33 -3.97 -10.15
CA VAL A 77 -1.03 -3.51 -11.36
C VAL A 77 -0.96 -4.57 -12.47
N LEU A 78 0.20 -5.15 -12.72
CA LEU A 78 0.38 -6.21 -13.73
C LEU A 78 -0.50 -7.43 -13.44
N ARG A 79 -0.63 -7.83 -12.17
CA ARG A 79 -1.48 -8.97 -11.74
C ARG A 79 -2.98 -8.66 -11.80
N THR A 80 -3.37 -7.39 -11.72
CA THR A 80 -4.80 -7.01 -11.72
C THR A 80 -5.31 -6.55 -13.07
N VAL A 81 -4.50 -5.84 -13.84
CA VAL A 81 -4.92 -5.17 -15.10
C VAL A 81 -4.29 -5.85 -16.33
N GLY A 82 -3.14 -6.51 -16.18
CA GLY A 82 -2.41 -7.17 -17.26
C GLY A 82 -1.47 -6.26 -18.05
N THR A 83 -0.80 -6.85 -19.04
CA THR A 83 0.03 -6.17 -20.05
C THR A 83 -0.69 -6.25 -21.39
N LYS A 84 -0.94 -5.11 -22.03
CA LYS A 84 -1.52 -5.09 -23.38
C LYS A 84 -0.60 -5.73 -24.41
#